data_AF-A0A212T900-F1
#
_entry.id   AF-A0A212T900-F1
#
_cell.length_a   1.000
_cell.length_b   1.000
_cell.length_c   1.000
_cell.angle_alpha   90.00
_cell.angle_beta   90.00
_cell.angle_gamma   90.00
#
_symmetry.space_group_name_H-M   'P 1'
#
loop_
_entity.id
_entity.type
_entity.pdbx_description
1 polymer ?
#
loop_
_entity_poly.entity_id
_entity_poly.type
_entity_poly.pdbx_seq_one_letter_code
_entity_poly.pdbx_strand_id
1 'polypeptide(L)'
;MYPLADLNESAPETGLYLAADFASGINVGSCAANPTDDDATETFTFRTSQDGEGADFAEFDYTVLSDGSITVVEAEVEDYERDVNGDWIAK
;
A
#
# COMPACT_ATOMS: atom_id res chain seq x y z
N MET A 1 6.53 10.74 4.22
CA MET A 1 7.41 9.68 4.73
C MET A 1 8.41 10.33 5.67
N TYR A 2 8.54 9.79 6.88
CA TYR A 2 9.33 10.37 7.97
C TYR A 2 10.29 9.31 8.55
N PRO A 3 11.40 9.70 9.19
CA PRO A 3 12.23 8.79 9.97
C PRO A 3 11.46 8.17 11.13
N LEU A 4 11.64 6.87 11.39
CA LEU A 4 11.01 6.19 12.53
C LEU A 4 11.42 6.80 13.88
N ALA A 5 12.61 7.37 13.97
CA ALA A 5 13.08 8.08 15.17
C ALA A 5 12.27 9.34 15.50
N ASP A 6 11.52 9.89 14.54
CA ASP A 6 10.71 11.10 14.71
C ASP A 6 9.28 10.78 15.18
N LEU A 7 8.92 9.50 15.32
CA LEU A 7 7.60 9.09 15.81
C LEU A 7 7.44 9.42 17.30
N ASN A 8 6.49 10.29 17.61
CA ASN A 8 6.05 10.53 18.98
C ASN A 8 4.92 9.56 19.36
N GLU A 9 5.24 8.45 20.03
CA GLU A 9 4.25 7.42 20.40
C GLU A 9 3.11 7.92 21.31
N SER A 10 3.34 8.97 22.10
CA SER A 10 2.31 9.52 22.99
C SER A 10 1.30 10.42 22.29
N ALA A 11 1.65 10.92 21.09
CA ALA A 11 0.80 11.75 20.25
C ALA A 11 1.27 11.61 18.80
N PRO A 12 1.01 10.44 18.16
CA PRO A 12 1.52 10.18 16.83
C PRO A 12 0.77 11.01 15.79
N GLU A 13 1.50 11.64 14.89
CA GLU A 13 0.92 12.35 13.74
C GLU A 13 0.70 11.37 12.58
N THR A 14 -0.30 11.64 11.75
CA THR A 14 -0.58 10.80 10.56
C THR A 14 0.62 10.78 9.61
N GLY A 15 0.99 9.58 9.16
CA GLY A 15 2.04 9.39 8.17
C GLY A 15 2.77 8.05 8.25
N LEU A 16 3.60 7.80 7.24
CA LEU A 16 4.49 6.64 7.18
C LEU A 16 5.86 6.98 7.76
N TYR A 17 6.23 6.27 8.82
CA TYR A 17 7.51 6.37 9.54
C TYR A 17 8.36 5.13 9.24
N LEU A 18 9.58 5.30 8.72
CA LEU A 18 10.46 4.18 8.30
C LEU A 18 11.78 4.18 9.05
N ALA A 19 12.24 2.99 9.44
CA ALA A 19 13.59 2.82 9.96
C ALA A 19 14.64 3.16 8.89
N ALA A 20 15.82 3.62 9.32
CA ALA A 20 16.89 4.05 8.40
C ALA A 20 17.44 2.93 7.51
N ASP A 21 17.28 1.67 7.94
CA ASP A 21 17.65 0.47 7.20
C ASP A 21 16.49 -0.08 6.34
N PHE A 22 15.33 0.58 6.37
CA PHE A 22 14.09 0.15 5.72
C PHE A 22 13.58 -1.23 6.13
N ALA A 23 14.09 -1.80 7.24
CA ALA A 23 13.67 -3.11 7.71
C ALA A 23 12.31 -3.09 8.43
N SER A 24 11.88 -1.91 8.90
CA SER A 24 10.61 -1.74 9.58
C SER A 24 10.00 -0.37 9.29
N GLY A 25 8.68 -0.29 9.45
CA GLY A 25 7.92 0.93 9.31
C GLY A 25 6.61 0.90 10.11
N ILE A 26 6.11 2.07 10.45
CA ILE A 26 4.83 2.28 11.09
C ILE A 26 4.04 3.28 10.23
N ASN A 27 2.87 2.85 9.75
CA ASN A 27 1.91 3.77 9.15
C ASN A 27 0.91 4.18 10.22
N VAL A 28 0.91 5.47 10.55
CA VAL A 28 -0.06 6.08 11.47
C VAL A 28 -1.20 6.65 10.64
N GLY A 29 -2.39 6.10 10.79
CA GLY A 29 -3.60 6.52 10.10
C GLY A 29 -4.84 6.31 10.97
N SER A 30 -5.98 6.82 10.50
CA SER A 30 -7.27 6.51 11.10
C SER A 30 -7.66 5.08 10.76
N CYS A 31 -8.15 4.31 11.73
CA CYS A 31 -8.74 3.02 11.42
C CYS A 31 -10.09 3.21 10.73
N ALA A 32 -10.35 2.40 9.71
CA ALA A 32 -11.64 2.29 9.06
C ALA A 32 -12.72 1.85 10.07
N ALA A 33 -13.92 2.41 9.96
CA ALA A 33 -15.07 1.99 10.76
C ALA A 33 -15.66 0.66 10.28
N ASN A 34 -15.47 0.33 9.00
CA ASN A 34 -15.94 -0.88 8.34
C ASN A 34 -15.04 -1.21 7.13
N PRO A 35 -15.11 -2.43 6.55
CA PRO A 35 -14.21 -2.83 5.46
C PRO A 35 -14.30 -2.00 4.17
N THR A 36 -15.43 -1.32 3.94
CA THR A 36 -15.72 -0.51 2.74
C THR A 36 -15.81 0.97 3.11
N ASP A 37 -15.01 1.40 4.08
CA ASP A 37 -14.92 2.80 4.49
C ASP A 37 -13.99 3.56 3.56
N ASP A 38 -14.56 4.13 2.48
CA ASP A 38 -13.81 4.81 1.43
C ASP A 38 -12.94 5.97 1.96
N ASP A 39 -13.36 6.63 3.05
CA ASP A 39 -12.62 7.73 3.68
C ASP A 39 -11.34 7.25 4.41
N ALA A 40 -11.22 5.95 4.67
CA ALA A 40 -10.10 5.30 5.34
C ALA A 40 -9.41 4.24 4.45
N THR A 41 -9.70 4.25 3.16
CA THR A 41 -9.02 3.41 2.16
C THR A 41 -7.65 3.97 1.85
N GLU A 42 -6.66 3.09 1.83
CA GLU A 42 -5.28 3.38 1.45
C GLU A 42 -4.92 2.53 0.23
N THR A 43 -4.11 3.09 -0.68
CA THR A 43 -3.65 2.38 -1.89
C THR A 43 -2.20 1.95 -1.71
N PHE A 44 -1.91 0.69 -2.05
CA PHE A 44 -0.54 0.21 -2.17
C PHE A 44 -0.22 -0.14 -3.63
N THR A 45 0.77 0.52 -4.19
CA THR A 45 1.22 0.32 -5.58
C THR A 45 2.55 -0.42 -5.64
N PHE A 46 2.56 -1.55 -6.35
CA PHE A 46 3.75 -2.26 -6.78
C PHE A 46 4.31 -1.64 -8.05
N ARG A 47 5.57 -1.24 -7.99
CA ARG A 47 6.31 -0.70 -9.13
C ARG A 47 7.27 -1.73 -9.69
N THR A 48 7.37 -1.79 -11.01
CA THR A 48 8.42 -2.54 -11.72
C THR A 48 9.37 -1.57 -12.38
N SER A 49 10.63 -1.99 -12.55
CA SER A 49 11.58 -1.27 -13.40
C SER A 49 11.61 -1.94 -14.77
N GLN A 50 10.95 -1.33 -15.77
CA GLN A 50 11.18 -1.68 -17.17
C GLN A 50 12.04 -0.60 -17.80
N ASP A 51 13.09 -1.02 -18.51
CA ASP A 51 13.98 -0.13 -19.26
C ASP A 51 14.63 1.00 -18.45
N GLY A 52 14.71 0.84 -17.12
CA GLY A 52 15.30 1.82 -16.20
C GLY A 52 14.35 2.91 -15.74
N GLU A 53 13.10 2.92 -16.22
CA GLU A 53 12.03 3.78 -15.72
C GLU A 53 11.11 2.97 -14.79
N GLY A 54 10.73 3.56 -13.65
CA GLY A 54 9.79 2.93 -12.73
C GLY A 54 8.37 3.09 -13.29
N ALA A 55 7.70 1.97 -13.57
CA ALA A 55 6.29 1.94 -13.95
C ALA A 55 5.47 1.30 -12.83
N ASP A 56 4.32 1.88 -12.54
CA ASP A 56 3.29 1.23 -11.73
C ASP A 56 2.85 -0.06 -12.48
N PHE A 57 2.71 -1.17 -11.76
CA PHE A 57 2.43 -2.48 -12.35
C PHE A 57 1.17 -3.10 -11.78
N ALA A 58 1.01 -3.02 -10.47
CA ALA A 58 -0.17 -3.53 -9.79
C ALA A 58 -0.47 -2.63 -8.61
N GLU A 59 -1.73 -2.42 -8.31
CA GLU A 59 -2.14 -1.75 -7.09
C GLU A 59 -3.29 -2.48 -6.42
N PHE A 60 -3.42 -2.23 -5.13
CA PHE A 60 -4.59 -2.65 -4.39
C PHE A 60 -4.96 -1.61 -3.35
N ASP A 61 -6.26 -1.45 -3.19
CA ASP A 61 -6.86 -0.64 -2.16
C ASP A 61 -7.17 -1.49 -0.94
N TYR A 62 -6.84 -0.99 0.24
CA TYR A 62 -7.06 -1.70 1.48
C TYR A 62 -7.55 -0.77 2.60
N THR A 63 -8.30 -1.34 3.53
CA THR A 63 -8.68 -0.69 4.77
C THR A 63 -8.06 -1.43 5.96
N VAL A 64 -7.72 -0.69 7.02
CA VAL A 64 -7.25 -1.25 8.29
C VAL A 64 -8.26 -0.93 9.38
N LEU A 65 -8.85 -1.96 9.98
CA LEU A 65 -9.82 -1.84 11.06
C LEU A 65 -9.13 -1.67 12.42
N SER A 66 -9.85 -1.14 13.40
CA SER A 66 -9.34 -0.89 14.75
C SER A 66 -8.90 -2.14 15.53
N ASP A 67 -9.32 -3.32 15.10
CA ASP A 67 -8.87 -4.61 15.65
C ASP A 67 -7.61 -5.15 14.96
N GLY A 68 -7.05 -4.39 14.00
CA GLY A 68 -5.88 -4.75 13.21
C GLY A 68 -6.19 -5.61 11.98
N SER A 69 -7.46 -5.90 11.69
CA SER A 69 -7.85 -6.59 10.47
C SER A 69 -7.57 -5.72 9.24
N ILE A 70 -7.04 -6.35 8.18
CA ILE A 70 -6.79 -5.68 6.89
C ILE A 70 -7.74 -6.31 5.87
N THR A 71 -8.47 -5.48 5.12
CA THR A 71 -9.30 -5.94 4.00
C THR A 71 -8.81 -5.32 2.71
N VAL A 72 -8.58 -6.14 1.68
CA VAL A 72 -8.38 -5.65 0.30
C VAL A 72 -9.75 -5.41 -0.31
N VAL A 73 -9.99 -4.17 -0.74
CA VAL A 73 -11.27 -3.70 -1.28
C VAL A 73 -11.30 -3.88 -2.80
N GLU A 74 -10.23 -3.45 -3.46
CA GLU A 74 -10.03 -3.55 -4.91
C GLU A 74 -8.57 -3.87 -5.21
N ALA A 75 -8.30 -4.53 -6.33
CA ALA A 75 -6.96 -4.81 -6.80
C ALA A 75 -6.93 -4.85 -8.31
N GLU A 76 -5.93 -4.22 -8.89
CA GLU A 76 -5.75 -4.16 -10.34
C GLU A 76 -4.30 -4.36 -10.78
N VAL A 77 -4.15 -4.77 -12.04
CA VAL A 77 -2.87 -4.84 -12.74
C VAL A 77 -2.99 -3.96 -13.97
N GLU A 78 -2.18 -2.91 -13.99
CA GLU A 78 -2.09 -1.97 -15.11
C GLU A 78 -1.29 -2.60 -16.26
N ASP A 79 -1.65 -2.29 -17.50
CA ASP A 79 -0.91 -2.64 -18.73
C ASP A 79 -0.60 -4.12 -19.01
N TYR A 80 -0.94 -5.05 -18.11
CA TYR A 80 -0.69 -6.49 -18.28
C TYR A 80 -1.95 -7.31 -18.05
N GLU A 81 -2.09 -8.39 -18.83
CA GLU A 81 -3.10 -9.42 -18.65
C GLU A 81 -2.51 -10.83 -18.76
N ARG A 82 -3.30 -11.85 -18.38
CA ARG A 82 -2.90 -13.26 -18.45
C ARG A 82 -3.39 -13.86 -19.77
N ASP A 83 -2.48 -14.39 -20.56
CA ASP A 83 -2.85 -15.15 -21.76
C ASP A 83 -3.47 -16.52 -21.40
N VAL A 84 -3.86 -17.31 -22.41
CA VAL A 84 -4.48 -18.63 -22.22
C VAL A 84 -3.57 -19.67 -21.55
N ASN A 85 -2.25 -19.44 -21.57
CA ASN A 85 -1.25 -20.29 -20.92
C ASN A 85 -0.95 -19.81 -19.49
N GLY A 86 -1.48 -18.66 -19.09
CA GLY A 86 -1.16 -18.02 -17.83
C GLY A 86 0.18 -17.30 -17.87
N ASP A 87 0.61 -16.80 -19.01
CA ASP A 87 1.74 -15.89 -19.13
C ASP A 87 1.26 -14.43 -19.04
N TRP A 88 2.03 -13.57 -18.38
CA TRP A 88 1.76 -12.13 -18.39
C TRP A 88 2.17 -11.54 -19.74
N ILE A 89 1.23 -10.92 -20.43
CA ILE A 89 1.44 -10.21 -21.69
C ILE A 89 1.01 -8.76 -21.53
N ALA A 90 1.63 -7.86 -22.30
CA ALA A 90 1.16 -6.49 -22.39
C ALA A 90 -0.24 -6.48 -23.03
N LYS A 91 -1.15 -5.66 -22.48
CA LYS A 91 -2.47 -5.40 -23.04
C LYS A 91 -2.40 -4.71 -24.41
#